data_AF-A0A8A1MJE9-F1
#
_entry.id   AF-A0A8A1MJE9-F1
#
_cell.length_a   1.000
_cell.length_b   1.000
_cell.length_c   1.000
_cell.angle_alpha   90.00
_cell.angle_beta   90.00
_cell.angle_gamma   90.00
#
_symmetry.space_group_name_H-M   'P 1'
#
loop_
_entity.id
_entity.type
_entity.pdbx_description
1 polymer ?
#
loop_
_entity_poly.entity_id
_entity_poly.type
_entity_poly.pdbx_seq_one_letter_code
_entity_poly.pdbx_strand_id
1 'polypeptide(L)'
;MFIGVAHFAPTDDGVGWIQNIGAALYAAASSSGSIFFALNFGDESGAPVKDWVFRACVIQGTQQIYVVALWYWGSKLTKNIALGIIDPDPISSTWKLTAIAIPIGLFLWGIGLLLFFGLPNYYRQIPGKVPSFYKSLFRRKIVIWFFVTVVVQNFFLSSPYGRNWSFLWSSRHAKPWHIVLLVFLFFVLVWAGMLAILAYLSKDHSWILPLFAIGLGAPRWAQIWWGTSGIGQHVPWAGGYLPGALISRSLWLWLGVLDSMQGVGFGMILLQTLTRFHICFTLLAAQFLGSIATMCARAFSPNRIGPGDVHPDISGGIDTIWNAWFWICLFCQLALCGGFYLFFRTEQLNKP
;
A
#
# COMPACT_ATOMS: atom_id res chain seq x y z
N MET A 1 -21.83 7.51 7.61
CA MET A 1 -22.83 8.25 8.42
C MET A 1 -22.33 9.62 8.84
N PHE A 2 -21.28 9.74 9.67
CA PHE A 2 -20.73 11.05 10.11
C PHE A 2 -20.42 12.02 8.95
N ILE A 3 -19.69 11.58 7.92
CA ILE A 3 -19.39 12.41 6.74
C ILE A 3 -20.67 12.83 6.00
N GLY A 4 -21.72 11.99 6.02
CA GLY A 4 -23.01 12.33 5.40
C GLY A 4 -23.71 13.47 6.12
N VAL A 5 -23.73 13.44 7.45
CA VAL A 5 -24.41 14.47 8.26
C VAL A 5 -23.56 15.72 8.52
N ALA A 6 -22.30 15.72 8.09
CA ALA A 6 -21.36 16.81 8.37
C ALA A 6 -21.88 18.17 7.89
N HIS A 7 -22.59 18.21 6.75
CA HIS A 7 -23.15 19.44 6.19
C HIS A 7 -24.28 20.08 7.03
N PHE A 8 -24.84 19.36 8.02
CA PHE A 8 -25.86 19.91 8.92
C PHE A 8 -25.26 20.71 10.08
N ALA A 9 -23.94 20.73 10.23
CA ALA A 9 -23.29 21.55 11.24
C ALA A 9 -23.46 23.04 10.92
N PRO A 10 -23.78 23.88 11.92
CA PRO A 10 -24.06 25.30 11.71
C PRO A 10 -22.81 26.15 11.44
N THR A 11 -21.61 25.61 11.68
CA THR A 11 -20.33 26.30 11.51
C THR A 11 -19.38 25.45 10.69
N ASP A 12 -18.52 26.09 9.89
CA ASP A 12 -17.48 25.42 9.10
C ASP A 12 -16.53 24.59 9.98
N ASP A 13 -16.18 25.10 11.16
CA ASP A 13 -15.40 24.37 12.16
C ASP A 13 -16.13 23.11 12.65
N GLY A 14 -17.45 23.18 12.83
CA GLY A 14 -18.29 22.05 13.20
C GLY A 14 -18.33 20.98 12.11
N VAL A 15 -18.43 21.38 10.84
CA VAL A 15 -18.34 20.48 9.68
C VAL A 15 -16.98 19.75 9.70
N GLY A 16 -15.90 20.50 9.90
CA GLY A 16 -14.54 19.95 9.96
C GLY A 16 -14.35 18.94 11.09
N TRP A 17 -14.85 19.22 12.29
CA TRP A 17 -14.81 18.30 13.42
C TRP A 17 -15.57 17.00 13.16
N ILE A 18 -16.79 17.07 12.60
CA ILE A 18 -17.57 15.88 12.27
C ILE A 18 -16.86 15.03 11.22
N GLN A 19 -16.26 15.66 10.21
CA GLN A 19 -15.46 14.97 9.19
C GLN A 19 -14.23 14.30 9.81
N ASN A 20 -13.51 14.97 10.71
CA ASN A 20 -12.34 14.43 11.39
C ASN A 20 -12.69 13.22 12.28
N ILE A 21 -13.79 13.28 13.04
CA ILE A 21 -14.27 12.15 13.84
C ILE A 21 -14.67 10.99 12.92
N GLY A 22 -15.38 11.28 11.83
CA GLY A 22 -15.73 10.29 10.81
C GLY A 22 -14.51 9.61 10.22
N ALA A 23 -13.46 10.39 9.89
CA ALA A 23 -12.19 9.88 9.37
C ALA A 23 -11.44 9.05 10.42
N ALA A 24 -11.44 9.45 11.69
CA ALA A 24 -10.81 8.70 12.78
C ALA A 24 -11.50 7.33 13.00
N LEU A 25 -12.84 7.30 13.02
CA LEU A 25 -13.60 6.05 13.11
C LEU A 25 -13.38 5.15 11.89
N TYR A 26 -13.34 5.74 10.69
CA TYR A 26 -13.00 5.01 9.46
C TYR A 26 -11.58 4.43 9.53
N ALA A 27 -10.59 5.21 9.98
CA ALA A 27 -9.21 4.75 10.13
C ALA A 27 -9.10 3.60 11.16
N ALA A 28 -9.79 3.72 12.29
CA ALA A 28 -9.86 2.66 13.29
C ALA A 28 -10.50 1.39 12.71
N ALA A 29 -11.66 1.49 12.06
CA ALA A 29 -12.35 0.36 11.43
C ALA A 29 -11.52 -0.28 10.31
N SER A 30 -10.83 0.53 9.49
CA SER A 30 -9.98 0.05 8.39
C SER A 30 -8.80 -0.79 8.87
N SER A 31 -8.36 -0.63 10.12
CA SER A 31 -7.27 -1.44 10.71
C SER A 31 -7.65 -2.92 10.91
N SER A 32 -8.96 -3.23 10.95
CA SER A 32 -9.50 -4.58 11.13
C SER A 32 -9.15 -5.56 10.00
N GLY A 33 -8.74 -5.07 8.83
CA GLY A 33 -8.31 -5.92 7.71
C GLY A 33 -7.15 -6.86 8.07
N SER A 34 -6.26 -6.42 8.96
CA SER A 34 -5.17 -7.27 9.47
C SER A 34 -5.68 -8.45 10.32
N ILE A 35 -6.78 -8.24 11.06
CA ILE A 35 -7.44 -9.25 11.89
C ILE A 35 -8.14 -10.27 10.99
N PHE A 36 -8.92 -9.82 10.00
CA PHE A 36 -9.55 -10.71 9.02
C PHE A 36 -8.51 -11.56 8.30
N PHE A 37 -7.42 -10.95 7.85
CA PHE A 37 -6.35 -11.69 7.18
C PHE A 37 -5.71 -12.73 8.10
N ALA A 38 -5.29 -12.35 9.31
CA ALA A 38 -4.55 -13.24 10.20
C ALA A 38 -5.41 -14.36 10.81
N LEU A 39 -6.70 -14.14 11.01
CA LEU A 39 -7.63 -15.15 11.53
C LEU A 39 -8.05 -16.16 10.47
N ASN A 40 -8.26 -15.74 9.22
CA ASN A 40 -8.52 -16.67 8.12
C ASN A 40 -7.27 -17.43 7.66
N PHE A 41 -6.07 -16.94 8.04
CA PHE A 41 -4.82 -17.57 7.66
C PHE A 41 -4.61 -18.90 8.39
N GLY A 42 -4.52 -19.99 7.63
CA GLY A 42 -4.16 -21.32 8.13
C GLY A 42 -5.31 -22.13 8.74
N ASP A 43 -6.56 -21.65 8.69
CA ASP A 43 -7.76 -22.37 9.17
C ASP A 43 -8.27 -23.46 8.23
N GLU A 44 -7.83 -23.46 6.96
CA GLU A 44 -8.01 -24.60 6.06
C GLU A 44 -6.97 -25.68 6.41
N SER A 45 -7.34 -26.57 7.32
CA SER A 45 -6.63 -27.79 7.75
C SER A 45 -5.96 -28.53 6.59
N GLY A 46 -4.69 -28.22 6.30
CA GLY A 46 -3.87 -28.92 5.31
C GLY A 46 -3.81 -28.29 3.91
N ALA A 47 -4.38 -27.10 3.68
CA ALA A 47 -4.19 -26.38 2.41
C ALA A 47 -2.69 -26.07 2.20
N PRO A 48 -2.06 -26.54 1.11
CA PRO A 48 -0.65 -26.29 0.85
C PRO A 48 -0.31 -24.79 0.82
N VAL A 49 0.85 -24.40 1.38
CA VAL A 49 1.31 -23.00 1.42
C VAL A 49 1.27 -22.32 0.05
N LYS A 50 1.47 -23.09 -1.03
CA LYS A 50 1.39 -22.61 -2.43
C LYS A 50 0.02 -22.03 -2.81
N ASP A 51 -1.08 -22.55 -2.25
CA ASP A 51 -2.44 -22.10 -2.59
C ASP A 51 -2.71 -20.74 -1.94
N TRP A 52 -2.19 -20.53 -0.73
CA TRP A 52 -2.23 -19.24 -0.04
C TRP A 52 -1.35 -18.20 -0.72
N VAL A 53 -0.18 -18.58 -1.20
CA VAL A 53 0.68 -17.72 -2.02
C VAL A 53 -0.08 -17.24 -3.25
N PHE A 54 -0.75 -18.17 -3.96
CA PHE A 54 -1.53 -17.82 -5.13
C PHE A 54 -2.69 -16.86 -4.80
N ARG A 55 -3.47 -17.14 -3.73
CA ARG A 55 -4.55 -16.26 -3.28
C ARG A 55 -4.04 -14.87 -2.91
N ALA A 56 -2.94 -14.77 -2.16
CA ALA A 56 -2.34 -13.49 -1.78
C ALA A 56 -1.87 -12.68 -3.01
N CYS A 57 -1.25 -13.35 -3.99
CA CYS A 57 -0.87 -12.74 -5.26
C CYS A 57 -2.08 -12.23 -6.07
N VAL A 58 -3.17 -13.00 -6.13
CA VAL A 58 -4.40 -12.60 -6.86
C VAL A 58 -5.06 -11.40 -6.19
N ILE A 59 -5.16 -11.41 -4.85
CA ILE A 59 -5.71 -10.30 -4.07
C ILE A 59 -4.84 -9.05 -4.27
N GLN A 60 -3.51 -9.17 -4.22
CA GLN A 60 -2.61 -8.05 -4.44
C GLN A 60 -2.78 -7.45 -5.84
N GLY A 61 -2.80 -8.28 -6.90
CA GLY A 61 -2.96 -7.80 -8.28
C GLY A 61 -4.29 -7.09 -8.50
N THR A 62 -5.38 -7.66 -8.00
CA THR A 62 -6.73 -7.06 -8.11
C THR A 62 -6.83 -5.76 -7.31
N GLN A 63 -6.23 -5.70 -6.12
CA GLN A 63 -6.16 -4.48 -5.33
C GLN A 63 -5.45 -3.33 -6.08
N GLN A 64 -4.37 -3.61 -6.81
CA GLN A 64 -3.68 -2.59 -7.58
C GLN A 64 -4.55 -1.99 -8.69
N ILE A 65 -5.33 -2.81 -9.41
CA ILE A 65 -6.27 -2.34 -10.42
C ILE A 65 -7.32 -1.41 -9.79
N TYR A 66 -7.84 -1.78 -8.61
CA TYR A 66 -8.79 -0.95 -7.88
C TYR A 66 -8.18 0.39 -7.45
N VAL A 67 -6.95 0.38 -6.92
CA VAL A 67 -6.23 1.60 -6.51
C VAL A 67 -5.97 2.52 -7.72
N VAL A 68 -5.58 1.97 -8.87
CA VAL A 68 -5.40 2.71 -10.12
C VAL A 68 -6.69 3.45 -10.52
N ALA A 69 -7.84 2.76 -10.43
CA ALA A 69 -9.15 3.34 -10.76
C ALA A 69 -9.54 4.47 -9.79
N LEU A 70 -9.31 4.30 -8.49
CA LEU A 70 -9.55 5.35 -7.50
C LEU A 70 -8.71 6.60 -7.79
N TRP A 71 -7.42 6.42 -8.12
CA TRP A 71 -6.55 7.53 -8.47
C TRP A 71 -6.94 8.21 -9.78
N TYR A 72 -7.51 7.49 -10.75
CA TYR A 72 -8.06 8.10 -11.97
C TYR A 72 -9.19 9.08 -11.63
N TRP A 73 -10.15 8.65 -10.80
CA TRP A 73 -11.24 9.52 -10.35
C TRP A 73 -10.73 10.70 -9.54
N GLY A 74 -9.78 10.47 -8.63
CA GLY A 74 -9.13 11.52 -7.85
C GLY A 74 -8.47 12.58 -8.74
N SER A 75 -7.61 12.16 -9.68
CA SER A 75 -6.94 13.08 -10.62
C SER A 75 -7.93 13.82 -11.53
N LYS A 76 -9.00 13.15 -11.99
CA LYS A 76 -10.04 13.77 -12.81
C LYS A 76 -10.80 14.85 -12.04
N LEU A 77 -11.16 14.56 -10.78
CA LEU A 77 -11.82 15.52 -9.91
C LEU A 77 -10.95 16.77 -9.68
N THR A 78 -9.69 16.59 -9.28
CA THR A 78 -8.75 17.71 -9.08
C THR A 78 -8.55 18.54 -10.34
N LYS A 79 -8.45 17.90 -11.51
CA LYS A 79 -8.30 18.60 -12.79
C LYS A 79 -9.54 19.42 -13.15
N ASN A 80 -10.73 18.88 -12.94
CA ASN A 80 -11.98 19.57 -13.25
C ASN A 80 -12.24 20.77 -12.31
N ILE A 81 -11.87 20.65 -11.04
CA ILE A 81 -11.88 21.78 -10.08
C ILE A 81 -10.89 22.86 -10.54
N ALA A 82 -9.67 22.49 -10.91
CA ALA A 82 -8.65 23.44 -11.37
C ALA A 82 -9.04 24.16 -12.69
N LEU A 83 -9.86 23.53 -13.52
CA LEU A 83 -10.39 24.12 -14.77
C LEU A 83 -11.67 24.95 -14.53
N GLY A 84 -12.19 25.01 -13.31
CA GLY A 84 -13.43 25.73 -12.99
C GLY A 84 -14.70 25.09 -13.59
N ILE A 85 -14.64 23.82 -14.01
CA ILE A 85 -15.77 23.10 -14.64
C ILE A 85 -16.74 22.59 -13.57
N ILE A 86 -16.22 22.29 -12.38
CA ILE A 86 -16.99 21.84 -11.22
C ILE A 86 -16.77 22.89 -10.15
N ASP A 87 -17.85 23.44 -9.61
CA ASP A 87 -17.76 24.31 -8.43
C ASP A 87 -17.01 23.57 -7.32
N PRO A 88 -16.11 24.23 -6.58
CA PRO A 88 -15.37 23.62 -5.49
C PRO A 88 -16.29 23.10 -4.36
N ASP A 89 -17.59 23.41 -4.43
CA ASP A 89 -18.61 22.93 -3.51
C ASP A 89 -18.80 21.41 -3.67
N PRO A 90 -18.24 20.61 -2.75
CA PRO A 90 -18.19 19.18 -2.91
C PRO A 90 -19.61 18.60 -2.76
N ILE A 91 -19.91 17.48 -3.42
CA ILE A 91 -21.16 16.73 -3.17
C ILE A 91 -21.37 16.45 -1.66
N SER A 92 -20.29 16.47 -0.86
CA SER A 92 -20.32 16.37 0.59
C SER A 92 -20.94 17.56 1.35
N SER A 93 -21.09 18.73 0.74
CA SER A 93 -21.84 19.87 1.32
C SER A 93 -23.34 19.80 1.03
N THR A 94 -23.77 18.86 0.17
CA THR A 94 -25.17 18.75 -0.25
C THR A 94 -25.90 17.62 0.50
N TRP A 95 -27.21 17.80 0.73
CA TRP A 95 -28.13 16.77 1.24
C TRP A 95 -28.08 15.44 0.49
N LYS A 96 -27.64 15.46 -0.77
CA LYS A 96 -27.44 14.28 -1.62
C LYS A 96 -26.49 13.26 -0.97
N LEU A 97 -25.46 13.72 -0.26
CA LEU A 97 -24.55 12.81 0.44
C LEU A 97 -25.25 12.12 1.62
N THR A 98 -26.08 12.84 2.38
CA THR A 98 -26.90 12.27 3.45
C THR A 98 -27.82 11.18 2.92
N ALA A 99 -28.52 11.46 1.82
CA ALA A 99 -29.47 10.52 1.19
C ALA A 99 -28.81 9.20 0.76
N ILE A 100 -27.51 9.20 0.47
CA ILE A 100 -26.75 8.00 0.09
C ILE A 100 -26.10 7.36 1.33
N ALA A 101 -25.42 8.15 2.16
CA ALA A 101 -24.57 7.66 3.23
C ALA A 101 -25.35 7.10 4.43
N ILE A 102 -26.57 7.59 4.68
CA ILE A 102 -27.41 7.11 5.79
C ILE A 102 -28.01 5.73 5.48
N PRO A 103 -28.68 5.47 4.34
CA PRO A 103 -29.20 4.14 4.03
C PRO A 103 -28.11 3.07 4.00
N ILE A 104 -26.97 3.35 3.36
CA ILE A 104 -25.84 2.41 3.34
C ILE A 104 -25.31 2.17 4.76
N GLY A 105 -25.18 3.24 5.56
CA GLY A 105 -24.73 3.13 6.94
C GLY A 105 -25.66 2.28 7.82
N LEU A 106 -26.97 2.50 7.72
CA LEU A 106 -27.99 1.72 8.43
C LEU A 106 -28.01 0.27 7.97
N PHE A 107 -27.88 0.01 6.68
CA PHE A 107 -27.80 -1.34 6.13
C PHE A 107 -26.59 -2.10 6.67
N LEU A 108 -25.39 -1.49 6.66
CA LEU A 108 -24.18 -2.10 7.20
C LEU A 108 -24.25 -2.31 8.72
N TRP A 109 -24.86 -1.37 9.45
CA TRP A 109 -25.15 -1.54 10.88
C TRP A 109 -26.12 -2.69 11.13
N GLY A 110 -27.15 -2.83 10.28
CA GLY A 110 -28.08 -3.95 10.33
C GLY A 110 -27.38 -5.29 10.17
N ILE A 111 -26.49 -5.42 9.17
CA ILE A 111 -25.65 -6.62 9.00
C ILE A 111 -24.79 -6.86 10.25
N GLY A 112 -24.16 -5.82 10.79
CA GLY A 112 -23.33 -5.92 11.99
C GLY A 112 -24.11 -6.42 13.22
N LEU A 113 -25.30 -5.90 13.45
CA LEU A 113 -26.18 -6.33 14.55
C LEU A 113 -26.69 -7.76 14.34
N LEU A 114 -27.07 -8.11 13.11
CA LEU A 114 -27.49 -9.48 12.77
C LEU A 114 -26.36 -10.49 13.01
N LEU A 115 -25.12 -10.17 12.63
CA LEU A 115 -23.97 -11.01 12.94
C LEU A 115 -23.71 -11.08 14.44
N PHE A 116 -23.76 -9.94 15.13
CA PHE A 116 -23.51 -9.88 16.57
C PHE A 116 -24.51 -10.71 17.38
N PHE A 117 -25.81 -10.64 17.06
CA PHE A 117 -26.86 -11.38 17.77
C PHE A 117 -27.07 -12.80 17.23
N GLY A 118 -26.90 -13.01 15.93
CA GLY A 118 -27.16 -14.29 15.25
C GLY A 118 -26.03 -15.32 15.36
N LEU A 119 -24.79 -14.90 15.66
CA LEU A 119 -23.69 -15.85 15.82
C LEU A 119 -23.83 -16.67 17.13
N PRO A 120 -23.56 -17.99 17.09
CA PRO A 120 -23.55 -18.84 18.28
C PRO A 120 -22.61 -18.31 19.38
N ASN A 121 -22.93 -18.63 20.64
CA ASN A 121 -22.14 -18.24 21.82
C ASN A 121 -20.66 -18.64 21.75
N TYR A 122 -20.32 -19.64 20.93
CA TYR A 122 -18.93 -20.02 20.65
C TYR A 122 -18.08 -18.85 20.13
N TYR A 123 -18.62 -18.02 19.23
CA TYR A 123 -17.90 -16.86 18.69
C TYR A 123 -17.72 -15.72 19.70
N ARG A 124 -18.40 -15.79 20.85
CA ARG A 124 -18.32 -14.80 21.94
C ARG A 124 -17.33 -15.23 23.03
N GLN A 125 -16.66 -16.37 22.87
CA GLN A 125 -15.71 -16.86 23.86
C GLN A 125 -14.42 -16.05 23.83
N ILE A 126 -13.89 -15.75 25.02
CA ILE A 126 -12.60 -15.08 25.17
C ILE A 126 -11.52 -16.04 24.66
N PRO A 127 -10.66 -15.61 23.71
CA PRO A 127 -9.59 -16.47 23.21
C PRO A 127 -8.64 -16.89 24.34
N GLY A 128 -8.12 -18.11 24.25
CA GLY A 128 -7.20 -18.66 25.25
C GLY A 128 -5.94 -17.80 25.43
N LYS A 129 -5.42 -17.73 26.67
CA LYS A 129 -4.20 -16.98 26.97
C LYS A 129 -2.98 -17.74 26.45
N VAL A 130 -2.17 -17.10 25.59
CA VAL A 130 -0.87 -17.63 25.16
C VAL A 130 0.20 -17.13 26.14
N PRO A 131 0.76 -17.99 27.02
CA PRO A 131 1.76 -17.56 27.99
C PRO A 131 3.01 -17.03 27.27
N SER A 132 3.58 -15.93 27.79
CA SER A 132 4.82 -15.30 27.29
C SER A 132 4.81 -14.81 25.83
N PHE A 133 3.63 -14.58 25.25
CA PHE A 133 3.45 -14.14 23.86
C PHE A 133 4.37 -12.97 23.44
N TYR A 134 4.34 -11.86 24.19
CA TYR A 134 5.14 -10.67 23.85
C TYR A 134 6.65 -10.95 23.87
N LYS A 135 7.12 -11.70 24.86
CA LYS A 135 8.54 -12.06 24.99
C LYS A 135 8.99 -12.97 23.85
N SER A 136 8.13 -13.90 23.43
CA SER A 136 8.38 -14.77 22.27
C SER A 136 8.44 -13.96 20.98
N LEU A 137 7.50 -13.03 20.79
CA LEU A 137 7.42 -12.20 19.59
C LEU A 137 8.66 -11.31 19.40
N PHE A 138 9.07 -10.58 20.43
CA PHE A 138 10.24 -9.70 20.35
C PHE A 138 11.58 -10.44 20.27
N ARG A 139 11.63 -11.77 20.50
CA ARG A 139 12.83 -12.56 20.23
C ARG A 139 13.02 -12.87 18.75
N ARG A 140 11.95 -12.81 17.95
CA ARG A 140 12.00 -13.09 16.52
C ARG A 140 12.52 -11.86 15.79
N LYS A 141 13.77 -11.93 15.34
CA LYS A 141 14.46 -10.81 14.70
C LYS A 141 13.73 -10.35 13.42
N ILE A 142 13.05 -11.27 12.74
CA ILE A 142 12.25 -10.95 11.55
C ILE A 142 11.09 -9.98 11.85
N VAL A 143 10.47 -10.09 13.03
CA VAL A 143 9.37 -9.19 13.45
C VAL A 143 9.89 -7.80 13.74
N ILE A 144 11.00 -7.70 14.48
CA ILE A 144 11.66 -6.41 14.74
C ILE A 144 12.09 -5.76 13.43
N TRP A 145 12.68 -6.52 12.52
CA TRP A 145 13.12 -6.00 11.22
C TRP A 145 11.95 -5.54 10.35
N PHE A 146 10.81 -6.25 10.41
CA PHE A 146 9.58 -5.81 9.77
C PHE A 146 9.08 -4.47 10.33
N PHE A 147 9.14 -4.26 11.65
CA PHE A 147 8.81 -2.95 12.24
C PHE A 147 9.76 -1.85 11.78
N VAL A 148 11.08 -2.12 11.72
CA VAL A 148 12.06 -1.17 11.18
C VAL A 148 11.73 -0.83 9.73
N THR A 149 11.41 -1.84 8.90
CA THR A 149 10.99 -1.67 7.50
C THR A 149 9.79 -0.75 7.40
N VAL A 150 8.76 -1.00 8.20
CA VAL A 150 7.53 -0.19 8.22
C VAL A 150 7.82 1.26 8.60
N VAL A 151 8.63 1.50 9.63
CA VAL A 151 8.98 2.87 10.06
C VAL A 151 9.79 3.59 8.98
N VAL A 152 10.84 2.97 8.44
CA VAL A 152 11.73 3.57 7.44
C VAL A 152 10.97 3.85 6.14
N GLN A 153 10.16 2.90 5.66
CA GLN A 153 9.37 3.09 4.44
C GLN A 153 8.30 4.18 4.62
N ASN A 154 7.56 4.18 5.73
CA ASN A 154 6.56 5.22 5.97
C ASN A 154 7.21 6.59 6.20
N PHE A 155 8.39 6.66 6.82
CA PHE A 155 9.07 7.93 7.03
C PHE A 155 9.54 8.57 5.71
N PHE A 156 10.19 7.81 4.83
CA PHE A 156 10.77 8.35 3.59
C PHE A 156 9.82 8.33 2.39
N LEU A 157 8.87 7.39 2.30
CA LEU A 157 8.13 7.15 1.06
C LEU A 157 6.65 7.57 1.13
N SER A 158 6.10 7.83 2.32
CA SER A 158 4.65 8.16 2.46
C SER A 158 4.29 9.55 1.93
N SER A 159 5.11 10.57 2.20
CA SER A 159 4.83 11.96 1.82
C SER A 159 4.66 12.17 0.31
N PRO A 160 5.55 11.67 -0.57
CA PRO A 160 5.43 11.82 -2.02
C PRO A 160 4.46 10.82 -2.67
N TYR A 161 3.91 9.86 -1.93
CA TYR A 161 3.13 8.75 -2.47
C TYR A 161 1.94 9.19 -3.34
N GLY A 162 1.17 10.20 -2.90
CA GLY A 162 0.04 10.71 -3.69
C GLY A 162 0.48 11.38 -5.00
N ARG A 163 1.62 12.08 -4.97
CA ARG A 163 2.20 12.74 -6.15
C ARG A 163 2.74 11.70 -7.14
N ASN A 164 3.32 10.62 -6.62
CA ASN A 164 3.73 9.46 -7.40
C ASN A 164 2.55 8.83 -8.16
N TRP A 165 1.39 8.65 -7.52
CA TRP A 165 0.20 8.13 -8.22
C TRP A 165 -0.37 9.10 -9.24
N SER A 166 -0.33 10.41 -8.96
CA SER A 166 -0.77 11.42 -9.92
C SER A 166 0.04 11.41 -11.22
N PHE A 167 1.28 10.92 -11.20
CA PHE A 167 2.15 10.81 -12.38
C PHE A 167 1.50 9.96 -13.51
N LEU A 168 0.84 8.86 -13.14
CA LEU A 168 0.20 7.96 -14.10
C LEU A 168 -0.80 8.72 -14.98
N TRP A 169 -1.61 9.59 -14.37
CA TRP A 169 -2.71 10.30 -15.02
C TRP A 169 -2.39 11.74 -15.46
N SER A 170 -1.19 12.26 -15.18
CA SER A 170 -0.83 13.67 -15.43
C SER A 170 -0.47 14.02 -16.88
N SER A 171 -0.46 13.05 -17.81
CA SER A 171 0.01 13.30 -19.19
C SER A 171 -0.89 14.28 -19.93
N ARG A 172 -0.28 15.21 -20.67
CA ARG A 172 -0.97 16.02 -21.69
C ARG A 172 -1.08 15.29 -23.04
N HIS A 173 -0.16 14.38 -23.33
CA HIS A 173 -0.04 13.73 -24.64
C HIS A 173 -0.76 12.37 -24.69
N ALA A 174 -0.73 11.60 -23.60
CA ALA A 174 -1.41 10.30 -23.54
C ALA A 174 -2.88 10.47 -23.14
N LYS A 175 -3.80 10.00 -23.99
CA LYS A 175 -5.23 9.89 -23.66
C LYS A 175 -5.44 8.86 -22.55
N PRO A 176 -6.47 9.01 -21.70
CA PRO A 176 -6.77 8.05 -20.62
C PRO A 176 -6.87 6.60 -21.07
N TRP A 177 -7.47 6.34 -22.24
CA TRP A 177 -7.60 4.98 -22.79
C TRP A 177 -6.26 4.29 -23.07
N HIS A 178 -5.22 5.03 -23.48
CA HIS A 178 -3.88 4.45 -23.65
C HIS A 178 -3.31 3.97 -22.31
N ILE A 179 -3.55 4.73 -21.24
CA ILE A 179 -3.09 4.39 -19.88
C ILE A 179 -3.87 3.19 -19.35
N VAL A 180 -5.17 3.10 -19.62
CA VAL A 180 -5.98 1.91 -19.27
C VAL A 180 -5.45 0.65 -19.95
N LEU A 181 -5.06 0.73 -21.23
CA LEU A 181 -4.43 -0.39 -21.94
C LEU A 181 -3.09 -0.78 -21.32
N LEU A 182 -2.27 0.20 -20.90
CA LEU A 182 -1.02 -0.09 -20.19
C LEU A 182 -1.28 -0.75 -18.83
N VAL A 183 -2.27 -0.28 -18.08
CA VAL A 183 -2.67 -0.88 -16.80
C VAL A 183 -3.10 -2.33 -17.01
N PHE A 184 -3.90 -2.60 -18.04
CA PHE A 184 -4.28 -3.97 -18.41
C PHE A 184 -3.07 -4.82 -18.78
N LEU A 185 -2.17 -4.30 -19.61
CA LEU A 185 -0.93 -4.98 -19.98
C LEU A 185 -0.11 -5.36 -18.75
N PHE A 186 0.12 -4.44 -17.81
CA PHE A 186 1.00 -4.70 -16.66
C PHE A 186 0.32 -5.49 -15.53
N PHE A 187 -0.88 -5.11 -15.12
CA PHE A 187 -1.55 -5.73 -13.97
C PHE A 187 -2.42 -6.95 -14.31
N VAL A 188 -2.65 -7.23 -15.60
CA VAL A 188 -3.31 -8.47 -16.05
C VAL A 188 -2.32 -9.38 -16.77
N LEU A 189 -1.74 -8.96 -17.90
CA LEU A 189 -0.92 -9.85 -18.72
C LEU A 189 0.45 -10.13 -18.09
N VAL A 190 1.21 -9.09 -17.76
CA VAL A 190 2.54 -9.24 -17.14
C VAL A 190 2.40 -9.87 -15.75
N TRP A 191 1.40 -9.45 -14.97
CA TRP A 191 1.10 -10.08 -13.67
C TRP A 191 0.80 -11.57 -13.81
N ALA A 192 -0.10 -11.97 -14.72
CA ALA A 192 -0.41 -13.38 -14.96
C ALA A 192 0.83 -14.17 -15.42
N GLY A 193 1.66 -13.59 -16.30
CA GLY A 193 2.92 -14.18 -16.73
C GLY A 193 3.90 -14.39 -15.58
N MET A 194 4.08 -13.38 -14.71
CA MET A 194 4.93 -13.49 -13.53
C MET A 194 4.40 -14.54 -12.54
N LEU A 195 3.09 -14.60 -12.33
CA LEU A 195 2.48 -15.64 -11.50
C LEU A 195 2.64 -17.03 -12.09
N ALA A 196 2.55 -17.19 -13.41
CA ALA A 196 2.79 -18.47 -14.07
C ALA A 196 4.25 -18.94 -13.90
N ILE A 197 5.23 -18.04 -14.09
CA ILE A 197 6.65 -18.33 -13.87
C ILE A 197 6.91 -18.70 -12.41
N LEU A 198 6.39 -17.92 -11.46
CA LEU A 198 6.57 -18.20 -10.04
C LEU A 198 5.84 -19.47 -9.60
N ALA A 199 4.66 -19.75 -10.15
CA ALA A 199 3.95 -21.00 -9.90
C ALA A 199 4.78 -22.20 -10.38
N TYR A 200 5.36 -22.12 -11.58
CA TYR A 200 6.26 -23.15 -12.10
C TYR A 200 7.49 -23.35 -11.21
N LEU A 201 8.19 -22.26 -10.86
CA LEU A 201 9.39 -22.29 -10.01
C LEU A 201 9.11 -22.70 -8.55
N SER A 202 7.91 -22.43 -8.05
CA SER A 202 7.52 -22.75 -6.67
C SER A 202 7.20 -24.22 -6.44
N LYS A 203 7.06 -25.03 -7.51
CA LYS A 203 6.82 -26.48 -7.40
C LYS A 203 7.94 -27.19 -6.64
N ASP A 204 9.17 -26.77 -6.90
CA ASP A 204 10.37 -27.39 -6.30
C ASP A 204 10.74 -26.72 -4.97
N HIS A 205 10.43 -25.43 -4.82
CA HIS A 205 10.99 -24.58 -3.77
C HIS A 205 10.04 -23.48 -3.29
N SER A 206 9.45 -23.63 -2.10
CA SER A 206 8.53 -22.64 -1.51
C SER A 206 9.19 -21.32 -1.09
N TRP A 207 10.52 -21.26 -1.06
CA TRP A 207 11.32 -20.07 -0.70
C TRP A 207 11.62 -19.14 -1.88
N ILE A 208 11.28 -19.54 -3.12
CA ILE A 208 11.69 -18.80 -4.32
C ILE A 208 11.06 -17.41 -4.37
N LEU A 209 9.78 -17.29 -3.97
CA LEU A 209 9.07 -16.02 -3.99
C LEU A 209 9.60 -15.05 -2.92
N PRO A 210 9.80 -15.46 -1.66
CA PRO A 210 10.55 -14.67 -0.68
C PRO A 210 11.93 -14.20 -1.16
N LEU A 211 12.71 -15.09 -1.76
CA LEU A 211 14.07 -14.75 -2.22
C LEU A 211 14.04 -13.81 -3.42
N PHE A 212 13.13 -14.03 -4.37
CA PHE A 212 12.90 -13.14 -5.49
C PHE A 212 12.52 -11.74 -5.00
N ALA A 213 11.59 -11.63 -4.06
CA ALA A 213 11.17 -10.35 -3.47
C ALA A 213 12.33 -9.59 -2.82
N ILE A 214 13.23 -10.30 -2.11
CA ILE A 214 14.44 -9.70 -1.55
C ILE A 214 15.39 -9.23 -2.65
N GLY A 215 15.55 -10.01 -3.72
CA GLY A 215 16.44 -9.71 -4.85
C GLY A 215 16.01 -8.52 -5.72
N LEU A 216 14.76 -8.06 -5.61
CA LEU A 216 14.26 -6.90 -6.36
C LEU A 216 14.85 -5.56 -5.88
N GLY A 217 15.49 -5.52 -4.71
CA GLY A 217 16.07 -4.29 -4.16
C GLY A 217 14.99 -3.30 -3.73
N ALA A 218 15.01 -2.06 -4.23
CA ALA A 218 14.11 -1.00 -3.78
C ALA A 218 13.15 -0.50 -4.90
N PRO A 219 12.25 -1.36 -5.44
CA PRO A 219 11.38 -1.00 -6.55
C PRO A 219 10.45 0.16 -6.22
N ARG A 220 9.89 0.22 -5.00
CA ARG A 220 9.02 1.33 -4.56
C ARG A 220 9.74 2.68 -4.59
N TRP A 221 10.97 2.71 -4.08
CA TRP A 221 11.80 3.91 -4.07
C TRP A 221 12.08 4.37 -5.50
N ALA A 222 12.47 3.44 -6.39
CA ALA A 222 12.73 3.75 -7.78
C ALA A 222 11.47 4.26 -8.50
N GLN A 223 10.31 3.65 -8.22
CA GLN A 223 9.02 4.08 -8.76
C GLN A 223 8.67 5.50 -8.33
N ILE A 224 8.79 5.80 -7.02
CA ILE A 224 8.52 7.13 -6.45
C ILE A 224 9.50 8.15 -7.00
N TRP A 225 10.78 7.83 -7.08
CA TRP A 225 11.78 8.70 -7.67
C TRP A 225 11.37 9.02 -9.11
N TRP A 226 11.16 8.01 -9.95
CA TRP A 226 10.76 8.18 -11.36
C TRP A 226 9.50 9.04 -11.54
N GLY A 227 8.47 8.82 -10.71
CA GLY A 227 7.19 9.52 -10.81
C GLY A 227 7.19 10.94 -10.25
N THR A 228 8.13 11.30 -9.38
CA THR A 228 8.11 12.58 -8.65
C THR A 228 9.26 13.51 -8.94
N SER A 229 10.40 13.00 -9.41
CA SER A 229 11.61 13.80 -9.67
C SER A 229 11.65 14.48 -11.03
N GLY A 230 10.55 14.54 -11.81
CA GLY A 230 10.56 15.19 -13.13
C GLY A 230 11.17 14.34 -14.26
N ILE A 231 12.08 13.40 -13.96
CA ILE A 231 12.74 12.51 -14.94
C ILE A 231 11.71 11.76 -15.79
N GLY A 232 10.67 11.21 -15.16
CA GLY A 232 9.62 10.48 -15.86
C GLY A 232 8.74 11.36 -16.77
N GLN A 233 8.81 12.69 -16.67
CA GLN A 233 7.93 13.56 -17.45
C GLN A 233 8.37 13.69 -18.90
N HIS A 234 9.67 13.63 -19.17
CA HIS A 234 10.21 13.75 -20.52
C HIS A 234 11.31 12.71 -20.77
N VAL A 235 11.07 11.85 -21.76
CA VAL A 235 11.99 10.80 -22.17
C VAL A 235 12.50 11.12 -23.59
N PRO A 236 13.66 11.79 -23.73
CA PRO A 236 14.09 12.36 -25.01
C PRO A 236 14.45 11.30 -26.07
N TRP A 237 14.89 10.13 -25.64
CA TRP A 237 15.29 9.02 -26.53
C TRP A 237 14.10 8.27 -27.14
N ALA A 238 12.87 8.54 -26.71
CA ALA A 238 11.68 7.85 -27.20
C ALA A 238 11.16 8.35 -28.56
N GLY A 239 11.88 9.27 -29.22
CA GLY A 239 11.58 9.72 -30.59
C GLY A 239 10.29 10.55 -30.75
N GLY A 240 9.58 10.85 -29.66
CA GLY A 240 8.38 11.69 -29.69
C GLY A 240 7.66 11.81 -28.35
N TYR A 241 6.78 12.82 -28.23
CA TYR A 241 6.08 13.13 -26.98
C TYR A 241 5.09 12.04 -26.54
N LEU A 242 4.35 11.43 -27.48
CA LEU A 242 3.40 10.36 -27.16
C LEU A 242 4.12 9.05 -26.80
N PRO A 243 5.05 8.51 -27.61
CA PRO A 243 5.83 7.33 -27.24
C PRO A 243 6.61 7.51 -25.94
N GLY A 244 7.24 8.68 -25.73
CA GLY A 244 7.96 8.98 -24.48
C GLY A 244 7.04 8.98 -23.25
N ALA A 245 5.84 9.57 -23.38
CA ALA A 245 4.86 9.56 -22.30
C ALA A 245 4.35 8.15 -21.96
N LEU A 246 4.21 7.27 -22.96
CA LEU A 246 3.77 5.88 -22.76
C LEU A 246 4.90 5.01 -22.19
N ILE A 247 6.11 5.06 -22.77
CA ILE A 247 7.27 4.29 -22.30
C ILE A 247 7.61 4.64 -20.85
N SER A 248 7.58 5.94 -20.51
CA SER A 248 7.83 6.37 -19.14
C SER A 248 6.81 5.81 -18.14
N ARG A 249 5.53 5.76 -18.52
CA ARG A 249 4.46 5.16 -17.70
C ARG A 249 4.56 3.65 -17.65
N SER A 250 5.00 3.00 -18.73
CA SER A 250 5.29 1.57 -18.75
C SER A 250 6.40 1.20 -17.75
N LEU A 251 7.49 1.98 -17.69
CA LEU A 251 8.54 1.77 -16.69
C LEU A 251 7.99 1.96 -15.27
N TRP A 252 7.19 3.01 -15.06
CA TRP A 252 6.55 3.25 -13.76
C TRP A 252 5.61 2.10 -13.34
N LEU A 253 4.80 1.58 -14.26
CA LEU A 253 3.90 0.44 -14.01
C LEU A 253 4.68 -0.84 -13.76
N TRP A 254 5.77 -1.07 -14.49
CA TRP A 254 6.69 -2.18 -14.26
C TRP A 254 7.27 -2.15 -12.84
N LEU A 255 7.78 -1.00 -12.41
CA LEU A 255 8.30 -0.83 -11.04
C LEU A 255 7.20 -1.05 -9.99
N GLY A 256 5.95 -0.64 -10.29
CA GLY A 256 4.79 -0.91 -9.43
C GLY A 256 4.41 -2.39 -9.35
N VAL A 257 4.56 -3.14 -10.45
CA VAL A 257 4.42 -4.61 -10.45
C VAL A 257 5.51 -5.25 -9.57
N LEU A 258 6.76 -4.81 -9.70
CA LEU A 258 7.86 -5.31 -8.87
C LEU A 258 7.67 -4.98 -7.38
N ASP A 259 7.24 -3.76 -7.03
CA ASP A 259 6.90 -3.40 -5.64
C ASP A 259 5.77 -4.27 -5.09
N SER A 260 4.73 -4.50 -5.90
CA SER A 260 3.61 -5.34 -5.50
C SER A 260 4.06 -6.78 -5.24
N MET A 261 4.92 -7.33 -6.10
CA MET A 261 5.51 -8.66 -5.91
C MET A 261 6.42 -8.73 -4.68
N GLN A 262 7.23 -7.70 -4.44
CA GLN A 262 8.07 -7.60 -3.25
C GLN A 262 7.22 -7.58 -1.97
N GLY A 263 6.13 -6.79 -1.95
CA GLY A 263 5.18 -6.74 -0.85
C GLY A 263 4.58 -8.09 -0.52
N VAL A 264 4.15 -8.86 -1.53
CA VAL A 264 3.67 -10.24 -1.33
C VAL A 264 4.78 -11.13 -0.75
N GLY A 265 6.01 -11.02 -1.25
CA GLY A 265 7.11 -11.84 -0.75
C GLY A 265 7.51 -11.55 0.69
N PHE A 266 7.56 -10.27 1.09
CA PHE A 266 7.77 -9.93 2.50
C PHE A 266 6.61 -10.38 3.40
N GLY A 267 5.36 -10.31 2.91
CA GLY A 267 4.21 -10.91 3.57
C GLY A 267 4.39 -12.42 3.76
N MET A 268 4.82 -13.14 2.71
CA MET A 268 5.07 -14.57 2.76
C MET A 268 6.19 -14.96 3.73
N ILE A 269 7.23 -14.15 3.87
CA ILE A 269 8.28 -14.37 4.88
C ILE A 269 7.68 -14.42 6.28
N LEU A 270 6.79 -13.48 6.62
CA LEU A 270 6.12 -13.46 7.93
C LEU A 270 5.19 -14.66 8.08
N LEU A 271 4.40 -14.98 7.06
CA LEU A 271 3.45 -16.10 7.09
C LEU A 271 4.14 -17.46 7.27
N GLN A 272 5.31 -17.65 6.66
CA GLN A 272 6.07 -18.90 6.74
C GLN A 272 6.86 -19.04 8.05
N THR A 273 7.06 -17.95 8.80
CA THR A 273 7.90 -17.94 10.02
C THR A 273 7.08 -17.76 11.30
N LEU A 274 5.87 -17.20 11.24
CA LEU A 274 5.05 -16.86 12.40
C LEU A 274 3.78 -17.70 12.49
N THR A 275 3.32 -17.94 13.72
CA THR A 275 1.98 -18.51 13.94
C THR A 275 0.92 -17.41 13.83
N ARG A 276 -0.36 -17.81 13.66
CA ARG A 276 -1.51 -16.93 13.44
C ARG A 276 -1.62 -15.76 14.41
N PHE A 277 -1.46 -16.03 15.71
CA PHE A 277 -1.52 -14.98 16.73
C PHE A 277 -0.34 -14.01 16.64
N HIS A 278 0.87 -14.51 16.35
CA HIS A 278 2.06 -13.65 16.22
C HIS A 278 1.94 -12.75 15.00
N ILE A 279 1.46 -13.27 13.85
CA ILE A 279 1.27 -12.46 12.66
C ILE A 279 0.14 -11.44 12.81
N CYS A 280 -0.98 -11.80 13.46
CA CYS A 280 -2.07 -10.86 13.76
C CYS A 280 -1.56 -9.64 14.53
N PHE A 281 -0.86 -9.88 15.65
CA PHE A 281 -0.29 -8.79 16.44
C PHE A 281 0.76 -8.00 15.66
N THR A 282 1.63 -8.68 14.90
CA THR A 282 2.68 -8.02 14.11
C THR A 282 2.08 -7.06 13.09
N LEU A 283 1.04 -7.47 12.37
CA LEU A 283 0.37 -6.61 11.39
C LEU A 283 -0.35 -5.44 12.06
N LEU A 284 -1.03 -5.65 13.19
CA LEU A 284 -1.67 -4.56 13.94
C LEU A 284 -0.66 -3.54 14.47
N ALA A 285 0.42 -4.02 15.09
CA ALA A 285 1.49 -3.17 15.61
C ALA A 285 2.20 -2.41 14.47
N ALA A 286 2.41 -3.05 13.33
CA ALA A 286 2.95 -2.40 12.14
C ALA A 286 2.07 -1.25 11.64
N GLN A 287 0.75 -1.42 11.60
CA GLN A 287 -0.15 -0.33 11.18
C GLN A 287 -0.05 0.88 12.13
N PHE A 288 0.02 0.63 13.44
CA PHE A 288 0.19 1.69 14.44
C PHE A 288 1.56 2.39 14.31
N LEU A 289 2.65 1.64 14.16
CA LEU A 289 3.98 2.22 13.97
C LEU A 289 4.08 2.97 12.63
N GLY A 290 3.46 2.45 11.58
CA GLY A 290 3.40 3.08 10.27
C GLY A 290 2.64 4.40 10.28
N SER A 291 1.53 4.51 11.03
CA SER A 291 0.81 5.77 11.18
C SER A 291 1.62 6.80 11.95
N ILE A 292 2.33 6.42 13.02
CA ILE A 292 3.26 7.30 13.73
C ILE A 292 4.36 7.79 12.78
N ALA A 293 5.00 6.88 12.05
CA ALA A 293 6.06 7.22 11.10
C ALA A 293 5.56 8.18 10.01
N THR A 294 4.33 8.00 9.53
CA THR A 294 3.70 8.90 8.54
C THR A 294 3.43 10.29 9.13
N MET A 295 2.95 10.38 10.39
CA MET A 295 2.77 11.67 11.08
C MET A 295 4.12 12.39 11.26
N CYS A 296 5.15 11.67 11.69
CA CYS A 296 6.52 12.19 11.79
C CYS A 296 7.04 12.65 10.43
N ALA A 297 6.79 11.89 9.36
CA ALA A 297 7.17 12.26 8.00
C ALA A 297 6.56 13.60 7.61
N ARG A 298 5.27 13.78 7.83
CA ARG A 298 4.58 15.04 7.51
C ARG A 298 5.06 16.21 8.37
N ALA A 299 5.44 15.95 9.62
CA ALA A 299 5.91 16.99 10.53
C ALA A 299 7.31 17.50 10.15
N PHE A 300 8.29 16.60 9.98
CA PHE A 300 9.70 17.00 9.90
C PHE A 300 10.57 16.23 8.89
N SER A 301 10.01 15.34 8.05
CA SER A 301 10.85 14.71 7.02
C SER A 301 11.38 15.75 6.02
N PRO A 302 12.58 15.53 5.44
CA PRO A 302 13.13 16.39 4.39
C PRO A 302 12.21 16.49 3.16
N ASN A 303 11.28 15.54 2.99
CA ASN A 303 10.31 15.47 1.90
C ASN A 303 8.85 15.67 2.36
N ARG A 304 8.61 16.44 3.42
CA ARG A 304 7.26 16.68 4.01
C ARG A 304 6.20 17.20 3.04
N ILE A 305 6.58 18.14 2.15
CA ILE A 305 5.68 18.87 1.23
C ILE A 305 5.86 18.38 -0.22
N GLY A 306 6.85 17.54 -0.52
CA GLY A 306 7.17 17.12 -1.88
C GLY A 306 8.41 16.25 -1.94
N PRO A 307 8.86 15.83 -3.14
CA PRO A 307 10.01 14.93 -3.30
C PRO A 307 11.27 15.46 -2.60
N GLY A 308 11.43 16.78 -2.56
CA GLY A 308 12.49 17.48 -1.81
C GLY A 308 13.87 16.95 -2.17
N ASP A 309 14.77 17.03 -1.21
CA ASP A 309 16.15 16.55 -1.32
C ASP A 309 16.27 15.01 -1.33
N VAL A 310 15.18 14.30 -0.98
CA VAL A 310 15.14 12.84 -0.90
C VAL A 310 14.99 12.21 -2.30
N HIS A 311 14.25 12.88 -3.19
CA HIS A 311 14.01 12.43 -4.56
C HIS A 311 14.33 13.57 -5.54
N PRO A 312 15.62 13.88 -5.73
CA PRO A 312 16.07 15.04 -6.50
C PRO A 312 15.74 14.88 -7.98
N ASP A 313 15.46 16.01 -8.63
CA ASP A 313 15.32 16.11 -10.09
C ASP A 313 16.71 16.20 -10.73
N ILE A 314 16.99 15.30 -11.66
CA ILE A 314 18.27 15.22 -12.38
C ILE A 314 18.17 15.75 -13.81
N SER A 315 17.01 16.27 -14.23
CA SER A 315 16.82 16.79 -15.58
C SER A 315 17.72 17.99 -15.89
N GLY A 316 18.12 18.74 -14.85
CA GLY A 316 19.02 19.89 -14.94
C GLY A 316 20.51 19.57 -14.74
N GLY A 317 20.88 18.32 -14.42
CA GLY A 317 22.25 17.92 -14.12
C GLY A 317 22.34 16.84 -13.04
N ILE A 318 23.49 16.15 -12.97
CA ILE A 318 23.76 15.06 -12.01
C ILE A 318 24.05 15.59 -10.60
N ASP A 319 24.38 16.88 -10.47
CA ASP A 319 24.82 17.47 -9.20
C ASP A 319 23.79 17.37 -8.07
N THR A 320 22.50 17.26 -8.43
CA THR A 320 21.40 17.12 -7.47
C THR A 320 21.39 15.76 -6.76
N ILE A 321 22.06 14.74 -7.33
CA ILE A 321 22.22 13.41 -6.72
C ILE A 321 23.24 13.45 -5.56
N TRP A 322 24.15 14.43 -5.52
CA TRP A 322 25.13 14.54 -4.44
C TRP A 322 24.52 14.94 -3.09
N ASN A 323 23.20 15.16 -3.02
CA ASN A 323 22.50 15.38 -1.77
C ASN A 323 22.59 14.13 -0.87
N ALA A 324 23.01 14.33 0.38
CA ALA A 324 23.16 13.25 1.35
C ALA A 324 21.83 12.49 1.62
N TRP A 325 20.69 13.18 1.60
CA TRP A 325 19.39 12.57 1.90
C TRP A 325 18.94 11.55 0.84
N PHE A 326 19.30 11.76 -0.43
CA PHE A 326 19.08 10.79 -1.49
C PHE A 326 19.78 9.46 -1.17
N TRP A 327 21.08 9.52 -0.86
CA TRP A 327 21.88 8.34 -0.56
C TRP A 327 21.49 7.67 0.76
N ILE A 328 21.17 8.44 1.80
CA ILE A 328 20.65 7.90 3.07
C ILE A 328 19.36 7.13 2.81
N CYS A 329 18.42 7.71 2.04
CA CYS A 329 17.17 7.04 1.71
C CYS A 329 17.43 5.75 0.93
N LEU A 330 18.21 5.81 -0.15
CA LEU A 330 18.54 4.65 -0.98
C LEU A 330 19.24 3.55 -0.18
N PHE A 331 20.26 3.90 0.60
CA PHE A 331 20.97 2.96 1.46
C PHE A 331 20.03 2.31 2.47
N CYS A 332 19.18 3.09 3.13
CA CYS A 332 18.17 2.53 4.03
C CYS A 332 17.26 1.54 3.30
N GLN A 333 16.72 1.87 2.12
CA GLN A 333 15.82 0.96 1.38
C GLN A 333 16.52 -0.34 0.94
N LEU A 334 17.78 -0.26 0.50
CA LEU A 334 18.56 -1.45 0.13
C LEU A 334 18.95 -2.28 1.37
N ALA A 335 19.30 -1.62 2.48
CA ALA A 335 19.61 -2.27 3.73
C ALA A 335 18.42 -3.08 4.26
N LEU A 336 17.17 -2.60 4.08
CA LEU A 336 15.96 -3.35 4.44
C LEU A 336 15.94 -4.72 3.74
N CYS A 337 16.26 -4.78 2.45
CA CYS A 337 16.32 -6.03 1.69
C CYS A 337 17.44 -6.95 2.20
N GLY A 338 18.62 -6.38 2.45
CA GLY A 338 19.75 -7.12 3.05
C GLY A 338 19.41 -7.71 4.42
N GLY A 339 18.70 -6.96 5.27
CA GLY A 339 18.27 -7.47 6.57
C GLY A 339 17.21 -8.56 6.47
N PHE A 340 16.26 -8.45 5.53
CA PHE A 340 15.33 -9.55 5.26
C PHE A 340 16.06 -10.82 4.84
N TYR A 341 17.09 -10.73 3.99
CA TYR A 341 17.93 -11.88 3.62
C TYR A 341 18.57 -12.55 4.84
N LEU A 342 19.25 -11.76 5.68
CA LEU A 342 19.98 -12.27 6.85
C LEU A 342 19.06 -12.93 7.87
N PHE A 343 17.93 -12.27 8.20
CA PHE A 343 17.00 -12.79 9.19
C PHE A 343 16.14 -13.94 8.65
N PHE A 344 15.74 -13.90 7.38
CA PHE A 344 15.01 -15.00 6.75
C PHE A 344 15.84 -16.28 6.71
N ARG A 345 17.12 -16.19 6.31
CA ARG A 345 18.02 -17.35 6.31
C ARG A 345 18.15 -17.96 7.70
N THR A 346 18.32 -17.13 8.73
CA THR A 346 18.48 -17.59 10.12
C THR A 346 17.21 -18.28 10.65
N GLU A 347 16.03 -17.75 10.34
CA GLU A 347 14.75 -18.31 10.78
C GLU A 347 14.36 -19.57 10.00
N GLN A 348 14.72 -19.67 8.72
CA GLN A 348 14.49 -20.89 7.92
C GLN A 348 15.38 -22.06 8.36
N LEU A 349 16.63 -21.78 8.74
CA LEU A 349 17.58 -22.82 9.20
C LEU A 349 17.26 -23.34 10.62
N ASN A 350 16.57 -22.53 11.44
CA ASN A 350 16.18 -22.90 12.80
C ASN A 350 14.72 -23.36 12.90
N LYS A 351 14.14 -23.85 11.79
CA LYS A 351 12.81 -24.49 11.84
C LYS A 351 12.87 -25.71 12.78
N PRO A 352 11.97 -25.81 13.77
CA PRO A 352 11.92 -26.96 14.67
C PRO A 352 11.56 -28.25 13.92
#